data_AF-A0A2A2EU12-F1
#
_entry.id   AF-A0A2A2EU12-F1
#
_cell.length_a   1.000
_cell.length_b   1.000
_cell.length_c   1.000
_cell.angle_alpha   90.00
_cell.angle_beta   90.00
_cell.angle_gamma   90.00
#
_symmetry.space_group_name_H-M   'P 1'
#
loop_
_entity.id
_entity.type
_entity.pdbx_description
1 polymer ?
#
loop_
_entity_poly.entity_id
_entity_poly.type
_entity_poly.pdbx_seq_one_letter_code
_entity_poly.pdbx_strand_id
1 'polypeptide(L)'
;MKLLNRSALSVKPTQAFLDWINSLEPTVGDDDLTIDDIDRENTVYLIPEMDTPEALEAFINERYMEILETELRAWEEDERQWPERLDWALFQRFVQVEHSYLAVDLDDEAPLEIAEVDDALLLENDRD
;
A
#
# COMPACT_ATOMS: atom_id res chain seq x y z
N MET A 1 -14.44 -21.14 2.53
CA MET A 1 -13.31 -20.77 3.39
C MET A 1 -12.11 -21.62 3.04
N LYS A 2 -11.11 -21.02 2.38
CA LYS A 2 -9.85 -21.66 2.01
C LYS A 2 -8.71 -20.93 2.70
N LEU A 3 -7.84 -21.66 3.38
CA LEU A 3 -6.63 -21.08 3.94
C LEU A 3 -5.64 -20.81 2.80
N LEU A 4 -5.17 -19.58 2.68
CA LEU A 4 -4.09 -19.23 1.75
C LEU A 4 -2.75 -19.56 2.41
N ASN A 5 -1.81 -20.15 1.66
CA ASN A 5 -0.42 -20.33 2.10
C ASN A 5 0.33 -18.99 1.99
N ARG A 6 -0.25 -17.94 2.57
CA ARG A 6 0.18 -16.55 2.50
C ARG A 6 -0.14 -15.87 3.82
N SER A 7 0.75 -14.98 4.24
CA SER A 7 0.45 -13.97 5.24
C SER A 7 0.03 -12.67 4.53
N ALA A 8 -0.59 -11.76 5.26
CA ALA A 8 -1.02 -10.47 4.72
C ALA A 8 -0.24 -9.34 5.37
N LEU A 9 0.01 -8.28 4.61
CA LEU A 9 0.71 -7.10 5.04
C LEU A 9 -0.12 -5.88 4.66
N SER A 10 -0.74 -5.26 5.65
CA SER A 10 -1.52 -4.04 5.47
C SER A 10 -0.61 -2.83 5.59
N VAL A 11 -0.62 -1.96 4.60
CA VAL A 11 0.21 -0.75 4.54
C VAL A 11 -0.67 0.45 4.84
N LYS A 12 -0.56 0.99 6.05
CA LYS A 12 -1.36 2.13 6.48
C LYS A 12 -0.60 3.42 6.27
N PRO A 13 -1.20 4.43 5.62
CA PRO A 13 -0.57 5.73 5.52
C PRO A 13 -0.49 6.40 6.90
N THR A 14 0.54 7.18 7.10
CA THR A 14 0.71 7.99 8.31
C THR A 14 0.29 9.44 8.06
N GLN A 15 0.21 10.23 9.13
CA GLN A 15 0.01 11.69 9.00
C GLN A 15 1.06 12.35 8.09
N ALA A 16 2.31 11.89 8.11
CA ALA A 16 3.36 12.47 7.27
C ALA A 16 3.15 12.19 5.78
N PHE A 17 2.49 11.07 5.44
CA PHE A 17 2.09 10.75 4.08
C PHE A 17 0.92 11.63 3.64
N LEU A 18 -0.08 11.81 4.51
CA LEU A 18 -1.17 12.74 4.27
C LEU A 18 -0.69 14.18 4.05
N ASP A 19 0.23 14.65 4.90
CA ASP A 19 0.81 15.99 4.78
C ASP A 19 1.55 16.16 3.44
N TRP A 20 2.15 15.08 2.90
CA TRP A 20 2.75 15.08 1.58
C TRP A 20 1.68 15.11 0.48
N ILE A 21 0.64 14.28 0.55
CA ILE A 21 -0.47 14.27 -0.42
C ILE A 21 -1.12 15.66 -0.51
N ASN A 22 -1.47 16.26 0.63
CA ASN A 22 -2.08 17.61 0.68
C ASN A 22 -1.11 18.73 0.25
N SER A 23 0.19 18.43 0.12
CA SER A 23 1.17 19.37 -0.43
C SER A 23 1.32 19.30 -1.95
N LEU A 24 0.84 18.22 -2.57
CA LEU A 24 0.69 18.12 -4.02
C LEU A 24 -0.36 19.16 -4.46
N GLU A 25 -0.24 19.69 -5.67
CA GLU A 25 -1.13 20.77 -6.15
C GLU A 25 -2.61 20.46 -5.85
N PRO A 26 -3.44 21.47 -5.49
CA PRO A 26 -4.75 21.25 -4.91
C PRO A 26 -5.57 20.30 -5.78
N THR A 27 -5.82 19.11 -5.22
CA THR A 27 -6.74 18.12 -5.77
C THR A 27 -8.09 18.77 -6.03
N VAL A 28 -8.83 18.27 -7.02
CA VAL A 28 -10.08 18.87 -7.48
C VAL A 28 -11.15 18.81 -6.36
N GLY A 29 -11.21 19.85 -5.55
CA GLY A 29 -12.07 20.00 -4.38
C GLY A 29 -11.41 20.98 -3.39
N ASP A 30 -12.13 21.98 -2.92
CA ASP A 30 -11.60 23.11 -2.13
C ASP A 30 -11.15 22.72 -0.70
N ASP A 31 -11.08 21.41 -0.38
CA ASP A 31 -10.83 20.88 0.95
C ASP A 31 -9.69 19.84 0.93
N ASP A 32 -8.76 19.97 1.87
CA ASP A 32 -7.66 19.02 2.10
C ASP A 32 -8.20 17.64 2.50
N LEU A 33 -7.53 16.56 2.09
CA LEU A 33 -7.86 15.20 2.51
C LEU A 33 -7.60 15.01 4.01
N THR A 34 -8.36 14.10 4.63
CA THR A 34 -8.14 13.67 6.01
C THR A 34 -7.47 12.30 6.07
N ILE A 35 -6.95 11.95 7.26
CA ILE A 35 -6.30 10.64 7.45
C ILE A 35 -7.30 9.49 7.28
N ASP A 36 -8.56 9.71 7.65
CA ASP A 36 -9.65 8.75 7.47
C ASP A 36 -9.99 8.55 5.99
N ASP A 37 -9.80 9.56 5.14
CA ASP A 37 -10.05 9.42 3.69
C ASP A 37 -9.01 8.48 3.07
N ILE A 38 -7.74 8.68 3.40
CA ILE A 38 -6.64 7.89 2.81
C ILE A 38 -6.45 6.51 3.47
N ASP A 39 -6.78 6.35 4.77
CA ASP A 39 -6.67 5.04 5.45
C ASP A 39 -7.70 4.02 4.92
N ARG A 40 -8.81 4.50 4.34
CA ARG A 40 -9.83 3.64 3.71
C ARG A 40 -9.37 3.02 2.40
N GLU A 41 -8.34 3.58 1.78
CA GLU A 41 -7.76 3.10 0.52
C GLU A 41 -6.45 2.35 0.74
N ASN A 42 -6.20 1.83 1.94
CA ASN A 42 -4.96 1.12 2.21
C ASN A 42 -4.78 -0.15 1.38
N THR A 43 -3.52 -0.40 0.99
CA THR A 43 -3.16 -1.58 0.21
C THR A 43 -2.83 -2.77 1.12
N VAL A 44 -3.32 -3.95 0.75
CA VAL A 44 -2.97 -5.22 1.40
C VAL A 44 -2.14 -6.08 0.45
N TYR A 45 -0.92 -6.39 0.85
CA TYR A 45 0.00 -7.25 0.11
C TYR A 45 -0.06 -8.68 0.66
N LEU A 46 -0.30 -9.66 -0.22
CA LEU A 46 -0.18 -11.07 0.13
C LEU A 46 1.28 -11.51 -0.01
N ILE A 47 1.91 -11.83 1.12
CA ILE A 47 3.32 -12.23 1.21
C ILE A 47 3.43 -13.73 1.51
N PRO A 48 4.60 -14.37 1.27
CA PRO A 48 4.83 -15.73 1.76
C PRO A 48 4.58 -15.83 3.26
N GLU A 49 4.28 -17.03 3.76
CA GLU A 49 4.16 -17.22 5.21
C GLU A 49 5.47 -16.85 5.91
N MET A 50 5.35 -16.01 6.93
CA MET A 50 6.49 -15.56 7.73
C MET A 50 6.53 -16.31 9.06
N ASP A 51 7.51 -17.20 9.20
CA ASP A 51 7.64 -18.04 10.39
C ASP A 51 8.22 -17.28 11.60
N THR A 52 8.97 -16.21 11.37
CA THR A 52 9.60 -15.41 12.43
C THR A 52 9.54 -13.90 12.15
N PRO A 53 9.59 -13.04 13.20
CA PRO A 53 9.69 -11.60 13.03
C PRO A 53 10.91 -11.16 12.22
N GLU A 54 12.05 -11.84 12.37
CA GLU A 54 13.28 -11.50 11.65
C GLU A 54 13.15 -11.79 10.14
N ALA A 55 12.46 -12.87 9.77
CA ALA A 55 12.18 -13.18 8.37
C ALA A 55 11.25 -12.13 7.75
N LEU A 56 10.23 -11.69 8.51
CA LEU A 56 9.33 -10.61 8.09
C LEU A 56 10.11 -9.29 7.91
N GLU A 57 10.94 -8.91 8.88
CA GLU A 57 11.75 -7.70 8.79
C GLU A 57 12.71 -7.74 7.60
N ALA A 58 13.35 -8.88 7.34
CA ALA A 58 14.21 -9.07 6.17
C ALA A 58 13.42 -8.93 4.86
N PHE A 59 12.26 -9.57 4.77
CA PHE A 59 11.38 -9.48 3.60
C PHE A 59 10.95 -8.05 3.32
N ILE A 60 10.52 -7.31 4.36
CA ILE A 60 10.13 -5.90 4.23
C ILE A 60 11.35 -5.07 3.81
N ASN A 61 12.53 -5.26 4.41
CA ASN A 61 13.74 -4.52 4.01
C ASN A 61 14.18 -4.80 2.57
N GLU A 62 13.88 -5.96 2.02
CA GLU A 62 14.16 -6.27 0.62
C GLU A 62 13.13 -5.65 -0.34
N ARG A 63 11.90 -5.37 0.14
CA ARG A 63 10.76 -4.95 -0.70
C ARG A 63 10.20 -3.56 -0.39
N TYR A 64 10.74 -2.85 0.60
CA TYR A 64 10.20 -1.56 1.03
C TYR A 64 10.15 -0.53 -0.10
N MET A 65 11.11 -0.60 -1.03
CA MET A 65 11.16 0.33 -2.18
C MET A 65 10.00 0.07 -3.12
N GLU A 66 9.73 -1.19 -3.47
CA GLU A 66 8.60 -1.60 -4.32
C GLU A 66 7.26 -1.19 -3.68
N ILE A 67 7.11 -1.41 -2.37
CA ILE A 67 5.92 -0.99 -1.62
C ILE A 67 5.81 0.54 -1.64
N LEU A 68 6.88 1.27 -1.28
CA LEU A 68 6.86 2.73 -1.22
C LEU A 68 6.51 3.37 -2.56
N GLU A 69 7.11 2.88 -3.65
CA GLU A 69 6.84 3.38 -5.00
C GLU A 69 5.41 3.11 -5.43
N THR A 70 4.84 1.95 -5.05
CA THR A 70 3.44 1.62 -5.32
C THR A 70 2.50 2.57 -4.58
N GLU A 71 2.74 2.80 -3.29
CA GLU A 71 1.92 3.73 -2.50
C GLU A 71 2.05 5.18 -3.00
N LEU A 72 3.25 5.64 -3.37
CA LEU A 72 3.43 6.98 -3.93
C LEU A 72 2.71 7.13 -5.28
N ARG A 73 2.83 6.13 -6.16
CA ARG A 73 2.22 6.12 -7.49
C ARG A 73 0.69 6.13 -7.44
N ALA A 74 0.09 5.53 -6.41
CA ALA A 74 -1.36 5.54 -6.23
C ALA A 74 -1.91 6.97 -6.06
N TRP A 75 -1.10 7.91 -5.55
CA TRP A 75 -1.52 9.31 -5.33
C TRP A 75 -0.93 10.29 -6.34
N GLU A 76 0.28 10.03 -6.85
CA GLU A 76 0.95 10.90 -7.79
C GLU A 76 1.78 10.09 -8.78
N GLU A 77 1.45 10.19 -10.07
CA GLU A 77 2.13 9.46 -11.13
C GLU A 77 3.44 10.14 -11.58
N ASP A 78 3.56 11.47 -11.45
CA ASP A 78 4.79 12.18 -11.81
C ASP A 78 5.85 12.01 -10.71
N GLU A 79 6.80 11.10 -10.96
CA GLU A 79 7.96 10.83 -10.11
C GLU A 79 8.79 12.10 -9.78
N ARG A 80 8.63 13.20 -10.53
CA ARG A 80 9.28 14.48 -10.22
C ARG A 80 8.68 15.19 -9.01
N GLN A 81 7.43 14.87 -8.67
CA GLN A 81 6.73 15.40 -7.51
C GLN A 81 6.95 14.53 -6.26
N TRP A 82 7.55 13.35 -6.43
CA TRP A 82 7.88 12.47 -5.31
C TRP A 82 8.97 13.08 -4.42
N PRO A 83 9.07 12.61 -3.16
CA PRO A 83 10.17 13.02 -2.29
C PRO A 83 11.54 12.70 -2.92
N GLU A 84 12.48 13.64 -2.83
CA GLU A 84 13.81 13.52 -3.47
C GLU A 84 14.61 12.27 -3.06
N ARG A 85 14.31 11.70 -1.88
CA ARG A 85 15.02 10.57 -1.32
C ARG A 85 14.08 9.47 -0.86
N LEU A 86 13.96 8.43 -1.69
CA LEU A 86 13.24 7.20 -1.38
C LEU A 86 14.17 6.21 -0.67
N ASP A 87 14.18 6.26 0.66
CA ASP A 87 14.96 5.33 1.47
C ASP A 87 14.14 4.75 2.62
N TRP A 88 14.76 3.83 3.36
CA TRP A 88 14.14 3.18 4.51
C TRP A 88 13.59 4.17 5.55
N ALA A 89 14.27 5.31 5.75
CA ALA A 89 13.81 6.30 6.71
C ALA A 89 12.54 7.03 6.22
N LEU A 90 12.42 7.28 4.91
CA LEU A 90 11.17 7.78 4.33
C LEU A 90 10.05 6.74 4.46
N PHE A 91 10.32 5.48 4.10
CA PHE A 91 9.34 4.40 4.21
C PHE A 91 8.75 4.30 5.61
N GLN A 92 9.59 4.22 6.66
CA GLN A 92 9.13 4.16 8.05
C GLN A 92 8.39 5.42 8.51
N ARG A 93 8.63 6.56 7.87
CA ARG A 93 7.93 7.81 8.17
C ARG A 93 6.58 7.89 7.49
N PHE A 94 6.45 7.34 6.29
CA PHE A 94 5.28 7.49 5.44
C PHE A 94 4.25 6.40 5.69
N VAL A 95 4.68 5.17 5.96
CA VAL A 95 3.77 4.05 6.12
C VAL A 95 4.01 3.27 7.41
N GLN A 96 2.92 2.74 7.96
CA GLN A 96 2.92 1.75 9.03
C GLN A 96 2.53 0.40 8.45
N VAL A 97 3.37 -0.59 8.70
CA VAL A 97 3.16 -1.96 8.22
C VAL A 97 2.53 -2.81 9.33
N GLU A 98 1.38 -3.41 9.04
CA GLU A 98 0.70 -4.34 9.94
C GLU A 98 0.68 -5.76 9.34
N HIS A 99 1.31 -6.70 10.04
CA HIS A 99 1.38 -8.09 9.62
C HIS A 99 0.23 -8.92 10.17
N SER A 100 -0.47 -9.61 9.28
CA SER A 100 -1.47 -10.63 9.58
C SER A 100 -0.92 -12.00 9.23
N TYR A 101 -0.70 -12.84 10.24
CA TYR A 101 -0.14 -14.18 10.06
C TYR A 101 -1.00 -15.10 9.17
N LEU A 102 -2.32 -14.88 9.17
CA LEU A 102 -3.29 -15.75 8.51
C LEU A 102 -4.09 -14.97 7.46
N ALA A 103 -4.05 -15.40 6.21
CA ALA A 103 -4.95 -14.93 5.16
C ALA A 103 -5.94 -16.04 4.78
N VAL A 104 -7.24 -15.73 4.84
CA VAL A 104 -8.31 -16.70 4.55
C VAL A 104 -9.19 -16.14 3.45
N ASP A 105 -9.32 -16.90 2.37
CA ASP A 105 -10.26 -16.61 1.30
C ASP A 105 -11.66 -17.09 1.71
N LEU A 106 -12.59 -16.14 1.75
CA LEU A 106 -13.99 -16.39 2.11
C LEU A 106 -14.85 -16.65 0.88
N ASP A 107 -14.34 -16.45 -0.34
CA ASP A 107 -15.06 -16.79 -1.56
C ASP A 107 -14.87 -18.27 -1.92
N ASP A 108 -15.97 -19.01 -1.88
CA ASP A 108 -15.99 -20.43 -2.26
C ASP A 108 -16.45 -20.65 -3.70
N GLU A 109 -17.03 -19.63 -4.35
CA GLU A 109 -17.60 -19.71 -5.69
C GLU A 109 -16.58 -19.32 -6.75
N ALA A 110 -15.83 -18.23 -6.54
CA ALA A 110 -14.76 -17.80 -7.43
C ALA A 110 -13.38 -18.32 -6.96
N PRO A 111 -12.54 -18.90 -7.85
CA PRO A 111 -11.15 -19.19 -7.50
C PRO A 111 -10.34 -17.89 -7.43
N LEU A 112 -9.35 -17.86 -6.54
CA LEU A 112 -8.34 -16.80 -6.55
C LEU A 112 -7.50 -16.89 -7.84
N GLU A 113 -7.54 -15.83 -8.66
CA GLU A 113 -6.80 -15.72 -9.91
C GLU A 113 -5.75 -14.61 -9.81
N ILE A 114 -4.64 -14.77 -10.53
CA ILE A 114 -3.62 -13.74 -10.66
C ILE A 114 -3.92 -12.96 -11.93
N ALA A 115 -4.27 -11.69 -11.79
CA ALA A 115 -4.31 -10.75 -12.90
C ALA A 115 -2.96 -10.02 -12.99
N GLU A 116 -2.47 -9.79 -14.20
CA GLU A 116 -1.42 -8.78 -14.38
C GLU A 116 -2.07 -7.43 -14.11
N VAL A 117 -1.50 -6.67 -13.19
CA VAL A 117 -1.92 -5.28 -12.95
C VAL A 117 -1.43 -4.48 -14.15
N ASP A 118 -2.34 -4.20 -15.09
CA ASP A 118 -2.12 -3.14 -16.08
C ASP A 118 -2.15 -1.84 -15.29
N ASP A 119 -1.14 -0.97 -15.45
CA ASP A 119 -1.03 0.31 -14.70
C ASP A 119 -2.33 1.15 -14.80
N ALA A 120 -3.14 0.91 -15.84
CA ALA A 120 -4.44 1.54 -16.05
C ALA A 120 -5.56 1.09 -15.08
N LEU A 121 -5.45 -0.06 -14.41
CA LEU A 121 -6.49 -0.58 -13.50
C LEU A 121 -6.39 0.00 -12.09
N LEU A 122 -5.26 0.59 -11.70
CA LEU A 122 -5.15 1.37 -10.47
C LEU A 122 -5.91 2.72 -10.58
N LEU A 123 -6.26 3.14 -11.81
CA LEU A 123 -6.89 4.43 -12.12
C LEU A 123 -8.43 4.42 -11.99
N GLU A 124 -9.06 3.27 -11.72
CA GLU A 124 -10.53 3.15 -11.71
C GLU A 124 -11.18 3.33 -10.33
N ASN A 125 -10.41 3.46 -9.24
CA ASN A 125 -10.98 3.72 -7.90
C ASN A 125 -11.44 5.17 -7.68
N ASP A 126 -11.12 6.10 -8.57
CA ASP A 126 -11.52 7.53 -8.50
C ASP A 126 -12.87 7.85 -9.20
N ARG A 127 -13.72 6.85 -9.46
CA ARG A 127 -15.01 7.08 -10.13
C ARG A 127 -16.18 6.35 -9.46
N ASP A 128 -16.65 6.90 -8.35
CA ASP A 128 -18.09 6.89 -8.00
C ASP A 128 -18.49 8.12 -7.16
#